data_AF-A0A4Z0HXB1-F1
#
_entry.id   AF-A0A4Z0HXB1-F1
#
_cell.length_a   1.000
_cell.length_b   1.000
_cell.length_c   1.000
_cell.angle_alpha   90.00
_cell.angle_beta   90.00
_cell.angle_gamma   90.00
#
_symmetry.space_group_name_H-M   'P 1'
#
loop_
_entity.id
_entity.type
_entity.pdbx_description
1 polymer ?
#
loop_
_entity_poly.entity_id
_entity_poly.type
_entity_poly.pdbx_seq_one_letter_code
_entity_poly.pdbx_strand_id
1 'polypeptide(L)'
;MASALGEDDYPLEYVPKFREWAIAILDGGTAVSVISYCPYCGEKLPSSLRDEWFDRLENLGLNADDPLPVELQSDAWWNTA
;
A
#
# COMPACT_ATOMS: atom_id res chain seq x y z
N MET A 1 -17.44 -26.56 -1.30
CA MET A 1 -16.73 -25.49 -0.57
C MET A 1 -15.25 -25.48 -0.95
N ALA A 2 -14.94 -25.58 -2.24
CA ALA A 2 -13.57 -25.76 -2.75
C ALA A 2 -13.23 -24.75 -3.87
N SER A 3 -14.01 -23.68 -3.99
CA SER A 3 -13.84 -22.63 -5.01
C SER A 3 -13.47 -21.28 -4.39
N ALA A 4 -12.71 -21.30 -3.30
CA ALA A 4 -12.23 -20.09 -2.60
C ALA A 4 -10.69 -20.03 -2.60
N LEU A 5 -10.04 -20.65 -3.58
CA LEU A 5 -8.59 -20.70 -3.73
C LEU A 5 -8.19 -20.35 -5.17
N GLY A 6 -8.94 -19.44 -5.82
CA GLY A 6 -8.37 -18.68 -6.93
C GLY A 6 -7.38 -17.67 -6.35
N GLU A 7 -6.27 -17.40 -7.05
CA GLU A 7 -5.31 -16.35 -6.67
C GLU A 7 -5.98 -14.95 -6.54
N ASP A 8 -7.18 -14.78 -7.11
CA ASP A 8 -8.05 -13.60 -7.02
C ASP A 8 -9.00 -13.56 -5.78
N ASP A 9 -9.05 -14.59 -4.93
CA ASP A 9 -9.98 -14.64 -3.79
C ASP A 9 -9.45 -13.96 -2.51
N TYR A 10 -8.19 -13.51 -2.51
CA TYR A 10 -7.58 -12.90 -1.32
C TYR A 10 -7.28 -11.42 -1.54
N PRO A 11 -8.19 -10.50 -1.14
CA PRO A 11 -8.04 -9.06 -1.36
C PRO A 11 -6.97 -8.40 -0.48
N LEU A 12 -6.13 -9.16 0.24
CA LEU A 12 -5.10 -8.55 1.08
C LEU A 12 -3.87 -8.20 0.22
N GLU A 13 -3.51 -6.93 0.22
CA GLU A 13 -2.33 -6.41 -0.46
C GLU A 13 -1.40 -5.70 0.53
N TYR A 14 -0.12 -5.71 0.20
CA TYR A 14 0.88 -4.85 0.84
C TYR A 14 1.30 -3.79 -0.16
N VAL A 15 1.18 -2.52 0.23
CA VAL A 15 1.54 -1.36 -0.59
C VAL A 15 2.92 -0.85 -0.14
N PRO A 16 4.02 -1.30 -0.77
CA PRO A 16 5.38 -1.09 -0.26
C PRO A 16 5.77 0.39 -0.21
N LYS A 17 5.35 1.20 -1.20
CA LYS A 17 5.64 2.63 -1.23
C LYS A 17 5.04 3.42 -0.06
N PHE A 18 3.99 2.90 0.59
CA PHE A 18 3.34 3.51 1.74
C PHE A 18 3.58 2.75 3.05
N ARG A 19 4.21 1.57 3.01
CA ARG A 19 4.35 0.66 4.16
C ARG A 19 2.98 0.33 4.77
N GLU A 20 2.00 0.02 3.93
CA GLU A 20 0.62 -0.25 4.34
C GLU A 20 0.19 -1.66 3.98
N TRP A 21 -0.56 -2.30 4.89
CA TRP A 21 -1.39 -3.45 4.55
C TRP A 21 -2.79 -2.94 4.25
N ALA A 22 -3.41 -3.42 3.18
CA ALA A 22 -4.76 -3.00 2.80
C ALA A 22 -5.59 -4.15 2.24
N ILE A 23 -6.90 -4.00 2.32
CA ILE A 23 -7.87 -4.92 1.71
C ILE A 23 -8.44 -4.23 0.48
N ALA A 24 -8.18 -4.77 -0.71
CA ALA A 24 -8.75 -4.33 -1.96
C ALA A 24 -10.28 -4.47 -1.96
N ILE A 25 -10.97 -3.42 -2.39
CA ILE A 25 -12.42 -3.45 -2.58
C ILE A 25 -12.67 -3.99 -3.99
N LEU A 26 -13.28 -5.17 -4.09
CA LEU A 26 -13.52 -5.87 -5.35
C LEU A 26 -14.76 -5.33 -6.09
N ASP A 27 -14.83 -4.01 -6.27
CA ASP A 27 -15.90 -3.32 -7.00
C ASP A 27 -15.49 -2.87 -8.41
N GLY A 28 -14.29 -3.27 -8.85
CA GLY A 28 -13.69 -2.86 -10.12
C GLY A 28 -12.92 -1.54 -10.07
N GLY A 29 -12.84 -0.89 -8.89
CA GLY A 29 -12.01 0.28 -8.64
C GLY A 29 -10.61 -0.06 -8.12
N THR A 30 -9.90 0.99 -7.70
CA THR A 30 -8.59 0.90 -7.02
C THR A 30 -8.69 1.22 -5.52
N ALA A 31 -9.91 1.25 -4.99
CA ALA A 31 -10.17 1.59 -3.60
C ALA A 31 -9.74 0.44 -2.68
N VAL A 32 -9.14 0.79 -1.55
CA VAL A 32 -8.60 -0.17 -0.59
C VAL A 32 -8.93 0.29 0.83
N SER A 33 -9.07 -0.66 1.76
CA SER A 33 -9.24 -0.40 3.19
C SER A 33 -7.94 -0.69 3.94
N VAL A 34 -7.31 0.34 4.50
CA VAL A 34 -6.03 0.21 5.20
C VAL A 34 -6.21 -0.51 6.54
N ILE A 35 -5.36 -1.49 6.80
CA ILE A 35 -5.29 -2.23 8.06
C ILE A 35 -4.30 -1.53 8.99
N SER A 36 -4.77 -1.02 10.14
CA SER A 36 -3.90 -0.36 11.13
C SER A 36 -3.43 -1.27 12.26
N TYR A 37 -4.10 -2.41 12.46
CA TYR A 37 -3.81 -3.37 13.52
C TYR A 37 -3.79 -4.79 12.95
N CYS A 38 -2.88 -5.63 13.43
CA CYS A 38 -2.81 -7.02 13.02
C CYS A 38 -4.12 -7.75 13.36
N PRO A 39 -4.81 -8.38 12.39
CA PRO A 39 -6.09 -9.04 12.63
C PRO A 39 -5.98 -10.31 13.49
N TYR A 40 -4.76 -10.82 13.71
CA TYR A 40 -4.52 -12.05 14.47
C TYR A 40 -4.12 -11.80 15.93
N CYS A 41 -3.17 -10.87 16.17
CA CYS A 41 -2.67 -10.58 17.52
C CYS A 41 -3.12 -9.23 18.09
N GLY A 42 -3.73 -8.36 17.28
CA GLY A 42 -4.19 -7.04 17.69
C GLY A 42 -3.09 -5.98 17.84
N GLU A 43 -1.82 -6.32 17.60
CA GLU A 43 -0.70 -5.36 17.68
C GLU A 43 -0.84 -4.27 16.61
N LYS A 44 -0.42 -3.04 16.95
CA LYS A 44 -0.43 -1.93 16.00
C LYS A 44 0.61 -2.17 14.92
N LEU A 45 0.20 -2.09 13.66
CA LEU A 45 1.13 -2.20 12.54
C LEU A 45 2.04 -0.97 12.47
N PRO A 46 3.21 -1.06 11.80
CA PRO A 46 4.06 0.11 11.55
C PRO A 46 3.25 1.26 10.95
N SER A 47 3.61 2.50 11.29
CA SER A 47 2.89 3.65 10.76
C SER A 47 2.97 3.68 9.23
N SER A 48 1.89 4.15 8.60
CA SER A 48 1.92 4.48 7.18
C SER A 48 3.00 5.54 6.90
N LEU A 49 3.58 5.48 5.71
CA LEU A 49 4.47 6.48 5.13
C LEU A 49 3.78 7.25 3.99
N ARG A 50 2.45 7.17 3.89
CA ARG A 50 1.67 7.76 2.80
C ARG A 50 1.81 9.27 2.77
N ASP A 51 1.70 9.92 3.91
CA ASP A 51 1.82 11.38 4.00
C ASP A 51 3.24 11.82 3.61
N GLU A 52 4.27 11.16 4.14
CA GLU A 52 5.66 11.43 3.80
C GLU A 52 5.97 11.18 2.30
N TRP A 53 5.28 10.22 1.69
CA TRP A 53 5.40 9.96 0.27
C TRP A 53 4.81 11.10 -0.57
N PHE A 54 3.63 11.60 -0.22
CA PHE A 54 3.03 12.76 -0.90
C PHE A 54 3.86 14.03 -0.70
N ASP A 55 4.34 14.29 0.53
CA ASP A 55 5.25 15.40 0.81
C ASP A 55 6.50 15.31 -0.08
N ARG A 56 7.03 14.09 -0.29
CA ARG A 56 8.19 13.87 -1.16
C ARG A 56 7.89 14.16 -2.63
N LEU A 57 6.71 13.79 -3.12
CA LEU A 57 6.28 14.15 -4.48
C LEU A 57 6.18 15.66 -4.66
N GLU A 58 5.54 16.35 -3.72
CA GLU A 58 5.40 17.80 -3.76
C GLU A 58 6.76 18.51 -3.75
N ASN A 59 7.70 18.05 -2.93
CA ASN A 59 9.07 18.57 -2.90
C ASN A 59 9.85 18.35 -4.21
N LEU A 60 9.49 17.33 -4.99
CA LEU A 60 10.05 17.07 -6.32
C LEU A 60 9.27 17.79 -7.44
N GLY A 61 8.16 18.46 -7.10
CA GLY A 61 7.26 19.09 -8.08
C GLY A 61 6.51 18.08 -8.94
N LEU A 62 6.25 16.88 -8.42
CA LEU A 62 5.55 15.78 -9.10
C LEU A 62 4.15 15.58 -8.50
N ASN A 63 3.22 15.08 -9.31
CA ASN A 63 1.91 14.59 -8.89
C ASN A 63 1.90 13.06 -8.87
N ALA A 64 0.97 12.47 -8.12
CA ALA A 64 0.85 11.01 -8.02
C ALA A 64 0.46 10.32 -9.35
N ASP A 65 -0.13 11.07 -10.28
CA ASP A 65 -0.51 10.60 -11.62
C ASP A 65 0.62 10.74 -12.65
N ASP A 66 1.73 11.39 -12.29
CA ASP A 66 2.88 11.58 -13.19
C ASP A 66 3.70 10.28 -13.32
N PRO A 67 4.56 10.16 -14.35
CA PRO A 67 5.53 9.07 -14.45
C PRO A 67 6.57 9.17 -13.32
N LEU A 68 6.30 8.49 -12.21
CA LEU A 68 7.15 8.56 -11.03
C LEU A 68 8.48 7.80 -11.20
N PRO A 69 9.58 8.27 -10.59
CA PRO A 69 10.81 7.50 -10.46
C PRO A 69 10.55 6.10 -9.87
N VAL A 70 11.31 5.09 -10.32
CA VAL A 70 11.12 3.68 -9.92
C VAL A 70 11.27 3.50 -8.40
N GLU A 71 12.06 4.35 -7.77
CA GLU A 71 12.30 4.34 -6.32
C GLU A 71 11.04 4.75 -5.54
N LEU A 72 10.21 5.65 -6.07
CA LEU A 72 8.95 6.10 -5.45
C LEU A 72 7.78 5.15 -5.73
N GLN A 73 7.96 4.20 -6.66
CA GLN A 73 6.96 3.16 -6.93
C GLN A 73 7.10 1.95 -6.00
N SER A 74 8.22 1.83 -5.29
CA SER A 74 8.54 0.73 -4.38
C SER A 74 8.89 1.23 -2.98
N ASP A 75 9.36 0.34 -2.11
CA ASP A 75 9.89 0.67 -0.79
C ASP A 75 11.31 1.25 -0.82
N ALA A 76 11.97 1.26 -1.98
CA ALA A 76 13.38 1.67 -2.11
C ALA A 76 13.67 3.10 -1.61
N TRP A 77 12.67 4.00 -1.60
CA TRP A 77 12.85 5.38 -1.14
C TRP A 77 12.98 5.53 0.39
N TRP A 78 12.47 4.56 1.17
CA TRP A 78 12.53 4.55 2.65
C TRP A 78 13.25 3.33 3.22
N ASN A 79 13.35 2.24 2.46
CA ASN A 79 14.02 1.01 2.83
C ASN A 79 15.48 1.02 2.34
N THR A 80 16.21 2.09 2.65
CA THR A 80 17.66 2.17 2.43
C THR A 80 18.36 1.50 3.61
N ALA A 81 18.58 0.19 3.51
CA ALA A 81 19.43 -0.55 4.44
C ALA A 81 20.91 -0.15 4.31
#